data_AF-R9J340-F1
#
_entry.id   AF-R9J340-F1
#
_cell.length_a   1.000
_cell.length_b   1.000
_cell.length_c   1.000
_cell.angle_alpha   90.00
_cell.angle_beta   90.00
_cell.angle_gamma   90.00
#
_symmetry.space_group_name_H-M   'P 1'
#
loop_
_entity.id
_entity.type
_entity.pdbx_description
1 polymer ?
#
loop_
_entity_poly.entity_id
_entity_poly.type
_entity_poly.pdbx_seq_one_letter_code
_entity_poly.pdbx_strand_id
1 'polypeptide(L)'
;MNFFCCATTKSATIKYVVEMYTSSPSGCFKYEDKTKFDNLCKKGCPNYSYKWSCPPYAPLFEDFVSGWEKIHIIFMHADMIQFAYIQNDYLKIKAANNMLKSRADRFIREMANQHGKCISTGSCRLCKSCKRKLNMPCAHPELMTYSFEALGIDVGRMIRDYFEKPLIWYKRNYLPEYTSVVCGILTNESLSEEYLQVMYKKYITY
;
A
#
# COMPACT_ATOMS: atom_id res chain seq x y z
N MET A 1 -1.99 -16.39 -4.79
CA MET A 1 -1.75 -17.10 -3.50
C MET A 1 -2.30 -16.34 -2.28
N ASN A 2 -2.65 -17.02 -1.18
CA ASN A 2 -2.84 -16.41 0.15
C ASN A 2 -2.13 -17.18 1.28
N PHE A 3 -1.80 -16.49 2.37
CA PHE A 3 -1.26 -17.10 3.59
C PHE A 3 -1.48 -16.24 4.84
N PHE A 4 -1.36 -16.85 6.02
CA PHE A 4 -1.50 -16.18 7.30
C PHE A 4 -0.16 -15.79 7.91
N CYS A 5 -0.15 -14.69 8.65
CA CYS A 5 0.96 -14.24 9.46
C CYS A 5 0.46 -13.68 10.79
N CYS A 6 1.37 -13.55 11.77
CA CYS A 6 1.05 -13.02 13.09
C CYS A 6 1.86 -11.76 13.39
N ALA A 7 1.25 -10.89 14.19
CA ALA A 7 1.81 -9.65 14.70
C ALA A 7 1.69 -9.67 16.22
N THR A 8 2.78 -10.02 16.91
CA THR A 8 2.80 -10.10 18.37
C THR A 8 3.24 -8.77 18.97
N THR A 9 2.44 -8.29 19.91
CA THR A 9 2.76 -7.14 20.77
C THR A 9 2.68 -7.58 22.23
N LYS A 10 3.04 -6.70 23.17
CA LYS A 10 2.85 -6.97 24.61
C LYS A 10 1.38 -7.22 24.98
N SER A 11 0.43 -6.69 24.20
CA SER A 11 -0.99 -6.69 24.54
C SER A 11 -1.81 -7.76 23.81
N ALA A 12 -1.36 -8.19 22.64
CA ALA A 12 -2.09 -9.15 21.80
C ALA A 12 -1.21 -9.75 20.70
N THR A 13 -1.60 -10.93 20.23
CA THR A 13 -1.15 -11.53 18.98
C THR A 13 -2.24 -11.38 17.94
N ILE A 14 -1.99 -10.58 16.91
CA ILE A 14 -2.95 -10.32 15.82
C ILE A 14 -2.61 -11.19 14.62
N LYS A 15 -3.55 -12.02 14.19
CA LYS A 15 -3.47 -12.78 12.95
C LYS A 15 -3.95 -11.90 11.80
N TYR A 16 -3.21 -11.89 10.71
CA TYR A 16 -3.58 -11.17 9.49
C TYR A 16 -3.32 -12.03 8.25
N VAL A 17 -4.03 -11.74 7.18
CA VAL A 17 -3.92 -12.44 5.91
C VAL A 17 -3.07 -11.61 4.96
N VAL A 18 -2.24 -12.30 4.17
CA VAL A 18 -1.53 -11.74 3.04
C VAL A 18 -2.00 -12.48 1.80
N GLU A 19 -2.57 -11.74 0.86
CA GLU A 19 -2.98 -12.23 -0.44
C GLU A 19 -2.12 -11.55 -1.50
N MET A 20 -1.69 -12.33 -2.49
CA MET A 20 -0.84 -11.85 -3.58
C MET A 20 -1.45 -12.25 -4.92
N TYR A 21 -1.46 -11.30 -5.83
CA TYR A 21 -1.89 -11.48 -7.22
C TYR A 21 -0.80 -10.95 -8.15
N THR A 22 -0.40 -11.77 -9.12
CA THR A 22 0.60 -11.40 -10.12
C THR A 22 -0.09 -11.08 -11.43
N SER A 23 0.26 -9.94 -12.03
CA SER A 23 -0.24 -9.52 -13.34
C SER A 23 0.87 -8.86 -14.16
N SER A 24 0.59 -8.59 -15.43
CA SER A 24 1.34 -7.55 -16.17
C SER A 24 0.84 -6.17 -15.70
N PRO A 25 1.68 -5.11 -15.74
CA PRO A 25 1.22 -3.77 -15.41
C PRO A 25 0.04 -3.31 -16.30
N SER A 26 0.02 -3.72 -17.57
CA SER A 26 -1.08 -3.43 -18.51
C SER A 26 -2.43 -3.98 -18.05
N GLY A 27 -2.45 -5.08 -17.28
CA GLY A 27 -3.67 -5.62 -16.67
C GLY A 27 -4.35 -4.64 -15.71
N CYS A 28 -3.59 -3.67 -15.18
CA CYS A 28 -4.08 -2.66 -14.24
C CYS A 28 -4.58 -1.38 -14.93
N PHE A 29 -4.31 -1.16 -16.22
CA PHE A 29 -4.65 0.10 -16.92
C PHE A 29 -6.15 0.38 -16.93
N LYS A 30 -6.99 -0.67 -16.97
CA LYS A 30 -8.46 -0.53 -16.88
C LYS A 30 -8.97 0.09 -15.57
N TYR A 31 -8.12 0.22 -14.54
CA TYR A 31 -8.44 0.85 -13.27
C TYR A 31 -7.92 2.29 -13.19
N GLU A 32 -7.16 2.76 -14.16
CA GLU A 32 -6.60 4.11 -14.13
C GLU A 32 -7.67 5.17 -14.44
N ASP A 33 -7.85 6.09 -13.50
CA ASP A 33 -8.69 7.27 -13.62
C ASP A 33 -8.03 8.41 -12.82
N LYS A 34 -6.91 8.90 -13.36
CA LYS A 34 -6.07 9.91 -12.72
C LYS A 34 -6.87 11.14 -12.31
N THR A 35 -7.74 11.65 -13.18
CA THR A 35 -8.55 12.83 -12.90
C THR A 35 -9.48 12.61 -11.72
N LYS A 36 -10.17 11.46 -11.63
CA LYS A 36 -11.02 11.13 -10.48
C LYS A 36 -10.21 11.04 -9.19
N PHE A 37 -9.10 10.29 -9.18
CA PHE A 37 -8.33 10.06 -7.96
C PHE A 37 -7.56 11.29 -7.49
N ASP A 38 -7.08 12.14 -8.40
CA ASP A 38 -6.51 13.45 -8.06
C ASP A 38 -7.57 14.35 -7.41
N ASN A 39 -8.80 14.35 -7.93
CA ASN A 39 -9.91 15.12 -7.35
C ASN A 39 -10.35 14.58 -5.98
N LEU A 40 -10.40 13.26 -5.80
CA LEU A 40 -10.66 12.64 -4.49
C LEU A 40 -9.56 13.01 -3.48
N CYS A 41 -8.29 12.94 -3.89
CA CYS A 41 -7.17 13.39 -3.05
C CYS A 41 -7.30 14.88 -2.69
N LYS A 42 -7.62 15.74 -3.66
CA LYS A 42 -7.81 17.18 -3.45
C LYS A 42 -8.89 17.49 -2.41
N LYS A 43 -9.99 16.73 -2.42
CA LYS A 43 -11.11 16.91 -1.50
C LYS A 43 -10.87 16.32 -0.11
N GLY A 44 -10.21 15.16 -0.03
CA GLY A 44 -10.20 14.33 1.18
C GLY A 44 -8.84 14.12 1.85
N CYS A 45 -7.73 14.52 1.24
CA CYS A 45 -6.39 14.18 1.73
C CYS A 45 -5.58 15.42 2.12
N PRO A 46 -5.10 15.54 3.37
CA PRO A 46 -4.28 16.68 3.82
C PRO A 46 -2.88 16.72 3.17
N ASN A 47 -2.47 15.65 2.47
CA ASN A 47 -1.19 15.61 1.77
C ASN A 47 -1.27 16.10 0.32
N TYR A 48 -2.48 16.32 -0.22
CA TYR A 48 -2.63 16.82 -1.59
C TYR A 48 -1.84 18.12 -1.77
N SER A 49 -1.09 18.23 -2.88
CA SER A 49 -0.20 19.35 -3.22
C SER A 49 0.97 19.63 -2.26
N TYR A 50 1.09 18.93 -1.13
CA TYR A 50 2.14 19.16 -0.13
C TYR A 50 3.28 18.13 -0.14
N LYS A 51 3.18 17.09 -0.97
CA LYS A 51 4.21 16.05 -1.12
C LYS A 51 4.48 15.75 -2.58
N TRP A 52 5.74 15.56 -2.94
CA TRP A 52 6.14 15.16 -4.30
C TRP A 52 5.57 13.79 -4.71
N SER A 53 5.36 12.88 -3.76
CA SER A 53 4.75 11.57 -4.01
C SER A 53 3.22 11.58 -4.15
N CYS A 54 2.60 12.75 -4.20
CA CYS A 54 1.13 12.89 -4.17
C CYS A 54 0.66 13.77 -5.32
N PRO A 55 -0.61 13.66 -5.72
CA PRO A 55 -1.21 14.57 -6.68
C PRO A 55 -1.03 16.05 -6.28
N PRO A 56 -0.84 16.96 -7.24
CA PRO A 56 -0.81 16.72 -8.69
C PRO A 56 0.56 16.28 -9.24
N TYR A 57 1.56 16.02 -8.40
CA TYR A 57 2.94 15.76 -8.86
C TYR A 57 3.27 14.28 -9.10
N ALA A 58 2.44 13.39 -8.55
CA ALA A 58 2.55 11.96 -8.84
C ALA A 58 2.21 11.71 -10.32
N PRO A 59 3.01 10.89 -11.03
CA PRO A 59 2.80 10.61 -12.45
C PRO A 59 1.55 9.77 -12.69
N LEU A 60 1.23 9.52 -13.96
CA LEU A 60 0.29 8.48 -14.36
C LEU A 60 0.83 7.10 -13.99
N PHE A 61 -0.07 6.15 -13.78
CA PHE A 61 0.31 4.78 -13.49
C PHE A 61 1.04 4.16 -14.67
N GLU A 62 0.50 4.30 -15.88
CA GLU A 62 1.12 3.82 -17.12
C GLU A 62 2.56 4.32 -17.30
N ASP A 63 2.80 5.62 -17.07
CA ASP A 63 4.15 6.20 -17.12
C ASP A 63 5.08 5.60 -16.06
N PHE A 64 4.58 5.42 -14.84
CA PHE A 64 5.37 4.93 -13.72
C PHE A 64 5.80 3.47 -13.87
N VAL A 65 4.94 2.65 -14.50
CA VAL A 65 5.18 1.21 -14.70
C VAL A 65 5.82 0.89 -16.05
N SER A 66 6.06 1.89 -16.89
CA SER A 66 6.73 1.71 -18.18
C SER A 66 8.09 1.00 -18.02
N GLY A 67 8.33 -0.01 -18.86
CA GLY A 67 9.54 -0.84 -18.81
C GLY A 67 9.53 -1.97 -17.78
N TRP A 68 8.44 -2.12 -17.00
CA TRP A 68 8.25 -3.26 -16.12
C TRP A 68 7.36 -4.34 -16.75
N GLU A 69 7.76 -5.59 -16.64
CA GLU A 69 7.03 -6.73 -17.21
C GLU A 69 5.96 -7.27 -16.26
N LYS A 70 6.22 -7.20 -14.96
CA LYS A 70 5.35 -7.79 -13.92
C LYS A 70 5.07 -6.83 -12.78
N ILE A 71 3.87 -6.97 -12.23
CA ILE A 71 3.45 -6.38 -10.97
C ILE A 71 2.91 -7.46 -10.04
N HIS A 72 3.45 -7.54 -8.84
CA HIS A 72 2.88 -8.31 -7.73
C HIS A 72 2.08 -7.35 -6.86
N ILE A 73 0.76 -7.52 -6.84
CA ILE A 73 -0.16 -6.76 -6.00
C ILE A 73 -0.32 -7.53 -4.70
N ILE A 74 -0.05 -6.86 -3.58
CA ILE A 74 -0.13 -7.44 -2.23
C ILE A 74 -1.28 -6.77 -1.50
N PHE A 75 -2.24 -7.58 -1.08
CA PHE A 75 -3.39 -7.18 -0.28
C PHE A 75 -3.28 -7.82 1.10
N MET A 76 -3.20 -6.99 2.14
CA MET A 76 -3.11 -7.47 3.52
C MET A 76 -4.30 -6.97 4.31
N HIS A 77 -4.90 -7.84 5.13
CA HIS A 77 -6.04 -7.47 5.95
C HIS A 77 -6.08 -8.21 7.29
N ALA A 78 -6.74 -7.58 8.27
CA ALA A 78 -6.89 -8.10 9.63
C ALA A 78 -8.22 -7.68 10.24
N ASP A 79 -8.90 -8.63 10.88
CA ASP A 79 -10.20 -8.38 11.50
C ASP A 79 -10.07 -7.44 12.72
N MET A 80 -10.94 -6.42 12.76
CA MET A 80 -10.92 -5.41 13.82
C MET A 80 -11.31 -5.96 15.19
N ILE A 81 -12.00 -7.11 15.24
CA ILE A 81 -12.35 -7.80 16.50
C ILE A 81 -11.11 -8.20 17.30
N GLN A 82 -9.99 -8.48 16.63
CA GLN A 82 -8.71 -8.83 17.29
C GLN A 82 -8.10 -7.64 18.05
N PHE A 83 -8.58 -6.42 17.80
CA PHE A 83 -8.15 -5.20 18.47
C PHE A 83 -9.12 -4.76 19.57
N ALA A 84 -10.02 -5.63 20.04
CA ALA A 84 -11.01 -5.32 21.07
C ALA A 84 -10.41 -4.88 22.42
N TYR A 85 -9.13 -5.21 22.68
CA TYR A 85 -8.39 -4.73 23.85
C TYR A 85 -8.16 -3.20 23.85
N ILE A 86 -8.36 -2.52 22.71
CA ILE A 86 -8.31 -1.06 22.59
C ILE A 86 -9.75 -0.52 22.64
N GLN A 87 -10.08 0.20 23.71
CA GLN A 87 -11.45 0.72 23.91
C GLN A 87 -11.84 1.81 22.90
N ASN A 88 -10.91 2.70 22.56
CA ASN A 88 -11.20 3.81 21.64
C ASN A 88 -11.10 3.35 20.17
N ASP A 89 -12.19 3.44 19.42
CA ASP A 89 -12.26 2.98 18.03
C ASP A 89 -11.28 3.69 17.08
N TYR A 90 -11.05 4.99 17.27
CA TYR A 90 -10.06 5.71 16.46
C TYR A 90 -8.64 5.19 16.72
N LEU A 91 -8.28 4.96 17.98
CA LEU A 91 -6.99 4.36 18.34
C LEU A 91 -6.88 2.91 17.83
N LYS A 92 -7.98 2.15 17.87
CA LYS A 92 -8.07 0.79 17.34
C LYS A 92 -7.75 0.77 15.85
N ILE A 93 -8.44 1.61 15.07
CA ILE A 93 -8.22 1.81 13.64
C ILE A 93 -6.76 2.22 13.35
N LYS A 94 -6.23 3.17 14.12
CA LYS A 94 -4.87 3.67 13.94
C LYS A 94 -3.83 2.59 14.21
N ALA A 95 -4.01 1.80 15.28
CA ALA A 95 -3.13 0.70 15.62
C ALA A 95 -3.13 -0.38 14.53
N ALA A 96 -4.32 -0.79 14.08
CA ALA A 96 -4.48 -1.80 13.05
C ALA A 96 -3.86 -1.40 11.72
N ASN A 97 -4.10 -0.16 11.26
CA ASN A 97 -3.44 0.39 10.06
C ASN A 97 -1.93 0.44 10.21
N ASN A 98 -1.42 0.98 11.31
CA ASN A 98 0.01 1.12 11.50
C ASN A 98 0.71 -0.24 11.52
N MET A 99 0.07 -1.25 12.11
CA MET A 99 0.55 -2.62 12.13
C MET A 99 0.69 -3.20 10.71
N LEU A 100 -0.33 -3.06 9.87
CA LEU A 100 -0.28 -3.58 8.50
C LEU A 100 0.64 -2.76 7.61
N LYS A 101 0.60 -1.42 7.70
CA LYS A 101 1.45 -0.53 6.90
C LYS A 101 2.92 -0.73 7.19
N SER A 102 3.33 -0.90 8.45
CA SER A 102 4.74 -1.10 8.77
C SER A 102 5.28 -2.40 8.17
N ARG A 103 4.47 -3.45 8.14
CA ARG A 103 4.82 -4.75 7.54
C ARG A 103 4.88 -4.67 6.03
N ALA A 104 3.84 -4.11 5.41
CA ALA A 104 3.79 -3.89 3.98
C ALA A 104 4.98 -3.04 3.51
N ASP A 105 5.23 -1.89 4.15
CA ASP A 105 6.31 -0.97 3.80
C ASP A 105 7.70 -1.62 3.97
N ARG A 106 7.89 -2.44 5.01
CA ARG A 106 9.16 -3.19 5.18
C ARG A 106 9.35 -4.19 4.06
N PHE A 107 8.35 -5.04 3.81
CA PHE A 107 8.43 -6.07 2.77
C PHE A 107 8.70 -5.48 1.38
N ILE A 108 7.92 -4.50 0.94
CA ILE A 108 8.07 -3.94 -0.41
C ILE A 108 9.39 -3.19 -0.60
N ARG A 109 9.98 -2.63 0.47
CA ARG A 109 11.30 -1.97 0.39
C ARG A 109 12.41 -2.98 0.20
N GLU A 110 12.42 -4.04 0.99
CA GLU A 110 13.41 -5.11 0.85
C GLU A 110 13.32 -5.77 -0.53
N MET A 111 12.09 -6.04 -1.00
CA MET A 111 11.86 -6.61 -2.32
C MET A 111 12.24 -5.66 -3.46
N ALA A 112 11.86 -4.37 -3.38
CA ALA A 112 12.24 -3.40 -4.40
C ALA A 112 13.75 -3.22 -4.49
N ASN A 113 14.45 -3.11 -3.35
CA ASN A 113 15.91 -2.96 -3.33
C ASN A 113 16.65 -4.09 -4.06
N GLN A 114 16.07 -5.29 -4.13
CA GLN A 114 16.68 -6.45 -4.78
C GLN A 114 16.16 -6.72 -6.20
N HIS A 115 14.86 -6.50 -6.42
CA HIS A 115 14.17 -7.02 -7.61
C HIS A 115 13.47 -5.95 -8.46
N GLY A 116 13.47 -4.68 -8.04
CA GLY A 116 12.91 -3.61 -8.87
C GLY A 116 12.38 -2.39 -8.11
N LYS A 117 11.08 -2.11 -8.24
CA LYS A 117 10.46 -0.90 -7.67
C LYS A 117 9.21 -1.25 -6.89
N CYS A 118 8.75 -0.36 -6.00
CA CYS A 118 7.52 -0.58 -5.25
C CYS A 118 6.50 0.56 -5.36
N ILE A 119 5.23 0.16 -5.19
CA ILE A 119 4.08 1.01 -4.97
C ILE A 119 3.69 0.84 -3.49
N SER A 120 3.65 1.93 -2.74
CA SER A 120 3.53 1.92 -1.28
C SER A 120 2.08 2.07 -0.79
N THR A 121 1.88 1.88 0.52
CA THR A 121 0.56 1.91 1.19
C THR A 121 0.04 3.32 1.51
N GLY A 122 0.50 4.33 0.76
CA GLY A 122 0.10 5.73 0.90
C GLY A 122 1.21 6.71 0.50
N SER A 123 1.16 7.94 1.03
CA SER A 123 2.18 8.95 0.74
C SER A 123 3.56 8.58 1.26
N CYS A 124 4.62 8.96 0.55
CA CYS A 124 6.02 8.82 0.97
C CYS A 124 6.29 9.43 2.37
N ARG A 125 7.18 8.76 3.11
CA ARG A 125 7.55 9.07 4.51
C ARG A 125 9.07 9.16 4.75
N LEU A 126 9.86 9.31 3.69
CA LEU A 126 11.33 9.33 3.78
C LEU A 126 11.88 10.56 4.54
N CYS A 127 11.12 11.64 4.61
CA CYS A 127 11.53 12.90 5.24
C CYS A 127 10.55 13.29 6.35
N LYS A 128 11.07 13.96 7.40
CA LYS A 128 10.25 14.53 8.48
C LYS A 128 9.26 15.58 7.95
N SER A 129 9.71 16.43 7.04
CA SER A 129 8.88 17.37 6.28
C SER A 129 9.26 17.32 4.82
N CYS A 130 8.27 17.17 3.94
CA CYS A 130 8.53 17.10 2.51
C CYS A 130 9.02 18.44 1.97
N LYS A 131 10.14 18.41 1.23
CA LYS A 131 10.76 19.58 0.60
C LYS A 131 9.83 20.29 -0.39
N ARG A 132 8.79 19.61 -0.90
CA ARG A 132 7.71 20.24 -1.66
C ARG A 132 7.07 21.41 -0.92
N LYS A 133 6.90 21.33 0.40
CA LYS A 133 6.32 22.41 1.20
C LYS A 133 7.13 23.71 1.17
N LEU A 134 8.41 23.61 0.85
CA LEU A 134 9.34 24.73 0.71
C LEU A 134 9.62 25.06 -0.76
N ASN A 135 8.84 24.51 -1.71
CA ASN A 135 9.10 24.59 -3.15
C ASN A 135 10.50 24.11 -3.57
N MET A 136 11.10 23.20 -2.81
CA MET A 136 12.42 22.63 -3.10
C MET A 136 12.30 21.25 -3.76
N PRO A 137 13.30 20.84 -4.58
CA PRO A 137 13.37 19.48 -5.12
C PRO A 137 13.26 18.39 -4.05
N CYS A 138 12.82 17.19 -4.45
CA CYS A 138 12.81 16.06 -3.54
C CYS A 138 14.24 15.78 -3.03
N ALA A 139 14.39 15.54 -1.73
CA ALA A 139 15.68 15.15 -1.15
C ALA A 139 16.04 13.68 -1.45
N HIS A 140 15.07 12.88 -1.89
CA HIS A 140 15.23 11.46 -2.17
C HIS A 140 14.46 11.06 -3.44
N PRO A 141 14.77 11.64 -4.62
CA PRO A 141 14.01 11.40 -5.84
C PRO A 141 13.99 9.91 -6.23
N GLU A 142 15.14 9.24 -6.17
CA GLU A 142 15.28 7.83 -6.54
C GLU A 142 14.56 6.85 -5.61
N LEU A 143 14.45 7.20 -4.32
CA LEU A 143 13.82 6.33 -3.30
C LEU A 143 12.34 6.63 -3.12
N MET A 144 11.83 7.70 -3.73
CA MET A 144 10.45 8.13 -3.56
C MET A 144 9.49 7.10 -4.15
N THR A 145 8.48 6.74 -3.37
CA THR A 145 7.44 5.79 -3.76
C THR A 145 6.08 6.48 -3.81
N TYR A 146 5.21 5.98 -4.68
CA TYR A 146 3.82 6.44 -4.84
C TYR A 146 2.86 5.37 -4.35
N SER A 147 1.63 5.74 -3.99
CA SER A 147 0.56 4.75 -3.80
C SER A 147 -0.22 4.55 -5.09
N PHE A 148 -1.02 3.48 -5.18
CA PHE A 148 -1.89 3.23 -6.33
C PHE A 148 -2.80 4.43 -6.62
N GLU A 149 -3.42 5.01 -5.60
CA GLU A 149 -4.32 6.16 -5.76
C GLU A 149 -3.57 7.41 -6.19
N ALA A 150 -2.33 7.61 -5.72
CA ALA A 150 -1.50 8.72 -6.17
C ALA A 150 -1.12 8.57 -7.65
N LEU A 151 -0.98 7.34 -8.13
CA LEU A 151 -0.76 7.01 -9.55
C LEU A 151 -2.06 7.04 -10.38
N GLY A 152 -3.23 7.23 -9.74
CA GLY A 152 -4.52 7.32 -10.43
C GLY A 152 -5.31 6.01 -10.50
N ILE A 153 -4.85 4.93 -9.86
CA ILE A 153 -5.53 3.63 -9.89
C ILE A 153 -6.71 3.58 -8.91
N ASP A 154 -7.86 3.10 -9.41
CA ASP A 154 -8.99 2.65 -8.60
C ASP A 154 -8.66 1.35 -7.88
N VAL A 155 -7.89 1.48 -6.80
CA VAL A 155 -7.48 0.36 -5.95
C VAL A 155 -8.69 -0.38 -5.38
N GLY A 156 -9.80 0.31 -5.12
CA GLY A 156 -11.02 -0.30 -4.61
C GLY A 156 -11.69 -1.24 -5.62
N ARG A 157 -11.71 -0.85 -6.89
CA ARG A 157 -12.15 -1.72 -8.00
C ARG A 157 -11.14 -2.83 -8.27
N MET A 158 -9.85 -2.51 -8.33
CA MET A 158 -8.78 -3.47 -8.57
C MET A 158 -8.78 -4.62 -7.56
N ILE A 159 -8.90 -4.32 -6.27
CA ILE A 159 -8.93 -5.35 -5.22
C ILE A 159 -10.18 -6.23 -5.31
N ARG A 160 -11.33 -5.64 -5.68
CA ARG A 160 -12.57 -6.40 -5.88
C ARG A 160 -12.45 -7.40 -7.02
N ASP A 161 -11.85 -6.98 -8.13
CA ASP A 161 -11.70 -7.82 -9.32
C ASP A 161 -10.64 -8.93 -9.11
N TYR A 162 -9.55 -8.66 -8.39
CA TYR A 162 -8.44 -9.63 -8.23
C TYR A 162 -8.49 -10.49 -6.98
N PHE A 163 -9.15 -10.04 -5.92
CA PHE A 163 -9.20 -10.75 -4.63
C PHE A 163 -10.63 -11.06 -4.17
N GLU A 164 -11.64 -10.70 -4.98
CA GLU A 164 -13.06 -10.94 -4.69
C GLU A 164 -13.50 -10.37 -3.32
N LYS A 165 -12.81 -9.30 -2.88
CA LYS A 165 -13.00 -8.65 -1.58
C LYS A 165 -13.12 -7.14 -1.74
N PRO A 166 -13.98 -6.46 -0.96
CA PRO A 166 -14.04 -5.01 -0.99
C PRO A 166 -12.83 -4.39 -0.27
N LEU A 167 -12.36 -3.24 -0.73
CA LEU A 167 -11.49 -2.38 0.08
C LEU A 167 -12.37 -1.53 1.01
N ILE A 168 -12.24 -1.71 2.32
CA ILE A 168 -13.07 -0.97 3.30
C ILE A 168 -12.33 0.29 3.76
N TRP A 169 -12.91 1.43 3.42
CA TRP A 169 -12.43 2.73 3.88
C TRP A 169 -13.05 3.11 5.22
N TYR A 170 -12.26 3.78 6.06
CA TYR A 170 -12.75 4.33 7.32
C TYR A 170 -13.81 5.39 7.10
N LYS A 171 -14.90 5.25 7.85
CA LYS A 171 -15.95 6.26 7.96
C LYS A 171 -16.01 6.75 9.39
N ARG A 172 -16.26 8.05 9.58
CA ARG A 172 -16.38 8.65 10.91
C ARG A 172 -17.47 7.91 11.69
N ASN A 173 -17.18 7.58 12.95
CA ASN A 173 -18.07 6.86 13.88
C ASN A 173 -18.48 5.44 13.45
N TYR A 174 -17.74 4.82 12.53
CA TYR A 174 -17.99 3.44 12.11
C TYR A 174 -16.70 2.62 12.19
N LEU A 175 -16.71 1.58 13.02
CA LEU A 175 -15.64 0.61 13.08
C LEU A 175 -15.85 -0.42 11.95
N PRO A 176 -14.93 -0.53 10.96
CA PRO A 176 -15.07 -1.53 9.92
C PRO A 176 -14.84 -2.93 10.47
N GLU A 177 -15.32 -3.94 9.74
CA GLU A 177 -15.12 -5.36 10.08
C GLU A 177 -13.64 -5.75 10.08
N TYR A 178 -12.89 -5.24 9.10
CA TYR A 178 -11.43 -5.40 9.00
C TYR A 178 -10.76 -4.11 8.56
N THR A 179 -9.46 -4.02 8.84
CA THR A 179 -8.54 -3.07 8.21
C THR A 179 -7.82 -3.74 7.05
N SER A 180 -7.40 -2.97 6.07
CA SER A 180 -6.60 -3.48 4.96
C SER A 180 -5.61 -2.46 4.41
N VAL A 181 -4.53 -2.98 3.82
CA VAL A 181 -3.54 -2.20 3.07
C VAL A 181 -3.25 -2.88 1.74
N VAL A 182 -2.94 -2.08 0.73
CA VAL A 182 -2.57 -2.54 -0.61
C VAL A 182 -1.24 -1.92 -0.98
N CYS A 183 -0.33 -2.72 -1.52
CA CYS A 183 0.94 -2.28 -2.08
C CYS A 183 1.30 -3.12 -3.30
N GLY A 184 2.38 -2.74 -4.00
CA GLY A 184 2.82 -3.41 -5.20
C GLY A 184 4.34 -3.52 -5.30
N ILE A 185 4.82 -4.55 -6.00
CA ILE A 185 6.22 -4.72 -6.40
C ILE A 185 6.24 -4.85 -7.92
N LEU A 186 7.04 -4.01 -8.57
CA LEU A 186 7.32 -4.05 -10.00
C LEU A 186 8.66 -4.76 -10.21
N THR A 187 8.70 -5.71 -11.14
CA THR A 187 9.91 -6.47 -11.44
C THR A 187 9.90 -6.99 -12.89
N ASN A 188 11.09 -7.22 -13.42
CA ASN A 188 11.31 -7.94 -14.69
C ASN A 188 11.75 -9.39 -14.45
N GLU A 189 11.81 -9.81 -13.19
CA GLU A 189 12.19 -11.15 -12.80
C GLU A 189 10.97 -12.08 -12.70
N SER A 190 11.20 -13.37 -12.86
CA SER A 190 10.19 -14.40 -12.59
C SER A 190 10.24 -14.85 -11.15
N LEU A 191 9.61 -14.08 -10.26
CA LEU A 191 9.46 -14.42 -8.85
C LEU A 191 8.25 -15.34 -8.65
N SER A 192 8.47 -16.55 -8.13
CA SER A 192 7.39 -17.49 -7.83
C SER A 192 6.57 -17.04 -6.62
N GLU A 193 5.32 -17.51 -6.52
CA GLU A 193 4.47 -17.21 -5.36
C GLU A 193 5.12 -17.74 -4.06
N GLU A 194 5.71 -18.94 -4.10
CA GLU A 194 6.42 -19.54 -2.96
C GLU A 194 7.61 -18.68 -2.52
N TYR A 195 8.38 -18.15 -3.48
CA TYR A 195 9.49 -17.25 -3.18
C TYR A 195 8.99 -16.00 -2.45
N LEU A 196 7.96 -15.34 -2.98
CA LEU A 196 7.37 -14.15 -2.35
C LEU A 196 6.87 -14.44 -0.92
N GLN A 197 6.26 -15.60 -0.70
CA GLN A 197 5.81 -16.01 0.63
C GLN A 197 7.00 -16.23 1.59
N VAL A 198 8.04 -16.93 1.16
CA VAL A 198 9.25 -17.19 1.96
C VAL A 198 9.94 -15.87 2.32
N MET A 199 10.12 -14.98 1.35
CA MET A 199 10.73 -13.68 1.57
C MET A 199 9.88 -12.78 2.47
N TYR A 200 8.55 -12.82 2.33
CA TYR A 200 7.66 -12.11 3.23
C TYR A 200 7.86 -12.57 4.68
N LYS A 201 7.83 -13.88 4.93
CA LYS A 201 8.06 -14.43 6.27
C LYS A 201 9.46 -14.07 6.79
N LYS A 202 10.50 -14.15 5.94
CA LYS A 202 11.88 -13.76 6.29
C LYS A 202 11.97 -12.30 6.74
N TYR A 203 11.38 -11.36 6.01
CA TYR A 203 11.50 -9.94 6.32
C TYR A 203 10.61 -9.45 7.44
N ILE A 204 9.55 -10.17 7.79
CA ILE A 204 8.58 -9.71 8.80
C ILE A 204 8.72 -10.43 10.14
N THR A 205 9.30 -11.64 10.17
CA THR A 205 9.41 -12.47 11.38
C THR A 205 10.69 -12.19 12.20
N TYR A 206 11.70 -11.56 11.60
CA TYR A 206 12.94 -11.09 12.25
C TYR A 206 12.95 -9.57 12.32
#